data_AF-A0ABD2B7S0-F1
#
_entry.id   AF-A0ABD2B7S0-F1
#
_cell.length_a   1.000
_cell.length_b   1.000
_cell.length_c   1.000
_cell.angle_alpha   90.00
_cell.angle_beta   90.00
_cell.angle_gamma   90.00
#
_symmetry.space_group_name_H-M   'P 1'
#
loop_
_entity.id
_entity.type
_entity.pdbx_description
1 polymer ?
#
loop_
_entity_poly.entity_id
_entity_poly.type
_entity_poly.pdbx_seq_one_letter_code
_entity_poly.pdbx_strand_id
1 'polypeptide(L)'
;MVEKRCAAKMCFNSTRDAPQIQFFAFPTKQEYARVWAEACGIPELIHKNKISLKRYVLCAEHFEDHWFMDPECKTAFIKTKIPIPTIFKNNLKECIARQTNVSINTNISKKESPMANLKDNVIHSTEETKQFNKNLPVKDNKSLCSVSLINDIVNNIEDSTVSIVTESQNNDTLQEEVEELCRLCALPTSSSMLRSIYDDNIDNKINTILPLQLEVHKYDGLPQEICHLCVHKVTLCYDLIQQFLDANSKLLMHKNEQEEDEQAEDNLLSATLSESSLFSGAGIRDNAHLDHNDYQNLEKSYHAYTPTHKNKSNIKDEREFKNNSTHYTE
;
A
#
# COMPACT_ATOMS: atom_id res chain seq x y z
N MET A 1 -2.16 -6.20 -23.98
CA MET A 1 -3.41 -5.98 -23.21
C MET A 1 -3.07 -5.02 -22.08
N VAL A 2 -3.84 -3.95 -21.86
CA VAL A 2 -3.55 -3.01 -20.76
C VAL A 2 -3.88 -3.71 -19.44
N GLU A 3 -2.90 -3.81 -18.54
CA GLU A 3 -3.08 -4.38 -17.21
C GLU A 3 -4.08 -3.53 -16.42
N LYS A 4 -5.10 -4.18 -15.84
CA LYS A 4 -6.08 -3.52 -14.97
C LYS A 4 -5.84 -3.94 -13.53
N ARG A 5 -5.92 -2.98 -12.62
CA ARG A 5 -5.82 -3.19 -11.17
C ARG A 5 -7.08 -2.68 -10.48
N CYS A 6 -7.55 -3.40 -9.47
CA CYS A 6 -8.69 -2.96 -8.67
C CYS A 6 -8.41 -1.62 -7.98
N ALA A 7 -9.39 -0.72 -7.97
CA ALA A 7 -9.29 0.61 -7.38
C ALA A 7 -9.61 0.65 -5.87
N ALA A 8 -10.02 -0.46 -5.25
CA ALA A 8 -10.28 -0.50 -3.82
C ALA A 8 -8.97 -0.46 -3.00
N LYS A 9 -8.92 0.37 -1.94
CA LYS A 9 -7.70 0.65 -1.15
C LYS A 9 -6.96 -0.61 -0.68
N MET A 10 -7.70 -1.64 -0.29
CA MET A 10 -7.16 -2.88 0.29
C MET A 10 -7.28 -4.08 -0.66
N CYS A 11 -7.51 -3.86 -1.95
CA CYS A 11 -7.61 -4.92 -2.95
C CYS A 11 -6.39 -4.93 -3.88
N PHE A 12 -5.71 -6.07 -3.90
CA PHE A 12 -4.51 -6.31 -4.69
C PHE A 12 -4.77 -7.16 -5.93
N ASN A 13 -6.05 -7.40 -6.29
CA ASN A 13 -6.39 -8.10 -7.52
C ASN A 13 -5.99 -7.27 -8.75
N SER A 14 -5.34 -7.94 -9.70
CA SER A 14 -5.02 -7.41 -11.03
C SER A 14 -5.38 -8.46 -12.09
N THR A 15 -5.52 -8.04 -13.35
CA THR A 15 -5.70 -8.98 -14.47
C THR A 15 -4.53 -9.94 -14.64
N ARG A 16 -3.36 -9.59 -14.08
CA ARG A 16 -2.15 -10.43 -14.11
C ARG A 16 -2.15 -11.48 -13.01
N ASP A 17 -2.48 -11.07 -11.78
CA ASP A 17 -2.37 -11.92 -10.60
C ASP A 17 -3.64 -12.75 -10.35
N ALA A 18 -4.78 -12.34 -10.93
CA ALA A 18 -6.06 -13.02 -10.81
C ALA A 18 -6.84 -12.99 -12.15
N PRO A 19 -6.37 -13.71 -13.19
CA PRO A 19 -6.96 -13.68 -14.54
C PRO A 19 -8.41 -14.19 -14.60
N GLN A 20 -8.83 -15.00 -13.63
CA GLN A 20 -10.19 -15.51 -13.51
C GLN A 20 -11.20 -14.49 -12.98
N ILE A 21 -10.73 -13.39 -12.37
CA ILE A 21 -11.61 -12.39 -11.77
C ILE A 21 -12.00 -11.34 -12.80
N GLN A 22 -13.30 -11.03 -12.85
CA GLN A 22 -13.82 -9.99 -13.74
C GLN A 22 -13.62 -8.59 -13.15
N PHE A 23 -13.38 -7.61 -14.03
CA PHE A 23 -13.15 -6.22 -13.65
C PHE A 23 -14.17 -5.29 -14.33
N PHE A 24 -14.85 -4.48 -13.53
CA PHE A 24 -15.91 -3.59 -13.95
C PHE A 24 -15.47 -2.13 -13.86
N ALA A 25 -15.66 -1.38 -14.95
CA ALA A 25 -15.40 0.05 -14.97
C ALA A 25 -16.43 0.82 -14.14
N PHE A 26 -16.02 1.98 -13.64
CA PHE A 26 -16.90 2.87 -12.89
C PHE A 26 -18.14 3.27 -13.72
N PRO A 27 -19.31 3.46 -13.07
CA PRO A 27 -20.53 3.90 -13.74
C PRO A 27 -20.34 5.22 -14.51
N THR A 28 -21.07 5.36 -15.62
CA THR A 28 -20.98 6.58 -16.45
C THR A 28 -21.66 7.79 -15.80
N LYS A 29 -22.63 7.58 -14.92
CA LYS A 29 -23.31 8.66 -14.19
C LYS A 29 -22.47 9.06 -12.98
N GLN A 30 -22.21 10.36 -12.84
CA GLN A 30 -21.27 10.91 -11.85
C GLN A 30 -21.68 10.57 -10.41
N GLU A 31 -22.98 10.60 -10.12
CA GLU A 31 -23.53 10.27 -8.80
C GLU A 31 -23.13 8.86 -8.33
N TYR A 32 -23.29 7.84 -9.17
CA TYR A 32 -22.94 6.46 -8.81
C TYR A 32 -21.43 6.21 -8.87
N ALA A 33 -20.71 6.88 -9.77
CA ALA A 33 -19.26 6.84 -9.79
C ALA A 33 -18.67 7.39 -8.47
N ARG A 34 -19.28 8.44 -7.91
CA ARG A 34 -18.90 8.99 -6.60
C ARG A 34 -19.19 7.98 -5.47
N VAL A 35 -20.35 7.33 -5.48
CA VAL A 35 -20.65 6.27 -4.48
C VAL A 35 -19.61 5.14 -4.54
N TRP A 36 -19.22 4.70 -5.75
CA TRP A 36 -18.15 3.72 -5.91
C TRP A 36 -16.80 4.24 -5.38
N ALA A 37 -16.44 5.49 -5.70
CA ALA A 37 -15.19 6.11 -5.27
C ALA A 37 -15.09 6.22 -3.74
N GLU A 38 -16.19 6.60 -3.09
CA GLU A 38 -16.29 6.66 -1.63
C GLU A 38 -16.14 5.28 -1.01
N ALA A 39 -16.86 4.28 -1.54
CA ALA A 39 -16.78 2.90 -1.08
C ALA A 39 -15.37 2.30 -1.22
N CYS A 40 -14.58 2.74 -2.21
CA CYS A 40 -13.18 2.31 -2.36
C CYS A 40 -12.26 2.71 -1.20
N GLY A 41 -12.66 3.70 -0.38
CA GLY A 41 -11.86 4.21 0.74
C GLY A 41 -10.63 5.01 0.31
N ILE A 42 -10.60 5.55 -0.92
CA ILE A 42 -9.51 6.38 -1.45
C ILE A 42 -10.01 7.82 -1.61
N PRO A 43 -9.61 8.77 -0.73
CA PRO A 43 -10.09 10.15 -0.76
C PRO A 43 -9.84 10.89 -2.08
N GLU A 44 -8.76 10.53 -2.78
CA GLU A 44 -8.40 11.12 -4.07
C GLU A 44 -9.40 10.77 -5.18
N LEU A 45 -10.05 9.60 -5.12
CA LEU A 45 -11.01 9.20 -6.15
C LEU A 45 -12.29 10.03 -6.09
N ILE A 46 -12.69 10.47 -4.89
CA ILE A 46 -13.93 11.21 -4.65
C ILE A 46 -13.95 12.54 -5.42
N HIS A 47 -12.79 13.18 -5.55
CA HIS A 47 -12.63 14.50 -6.17
C HIS A 47 -12.29 14.43 -7.67
N LYS A 48 -12.07 13.22 -8.22
CA LYS A 48 -11.75 13.07 -9.64
C LYS A 48 -12.97 13.31 -10.53
N ASN A 49 -12.72 13.94 -11.66
CA ASN A 49 -13.74 14.14 -12.69
C ASN A 49 -14.14 12.80 -13.36
N LYS A 50 -15.29 12.81 -14.03
CA LYS A 50 -15.85 11.66 -14.74
C LYS A 50 -14.90 11.01 -15.76
N ILE A 51 -14.12 11.81 -16.47
CA ILE A 51 -13.24 11.33 -17.54
C ILE A 51 -12.10 10.51 -16.93
N SER A 52 -11.53 10.99 -15.83
CA SER A 52 -10.49 10.30 -15.07
C SER A 52 -11.02 9.00 -14.45
N LEU A 53 -12.24 9.02 -13.89
CA LEU A 53 -12.85 7.85 -13.24
C LEU A 53 -13.07 6.66 -14.18
N LYS A 54 -13.25 6.88 -15.50
CA LYS A 54 -13.42 5.81 -16.49
C LYS A 54 -12.23 4.85 -16.59
N ARG A 55 -11.03 5.26 -16.15
CA ARG A 55 -9.82 4.43 -16.16
C ARG A 55 -9.74 3.47 -14.97
N TYR A 56 -10.54 3.71 -13.94
CA TYR A 56 -10.57 2.91 -12.74
C TYR A 56 -11.57 1.77 -12.88
N VAL A 57 -11.25 0.64 -12.25
CA VAL A 57 -12.09 -0.55 -12.25
C VAL A 57 -12.19 -1.14 -10.85
N LEU A 58 -13.28 -1.82 -10.56
CA LEU A 58 -13.43 -2.67 -9.38
C LEU A 58 -13.55 -4.13 -9.81
N CYS A 59 -12.91 -5.02 -9.06
CA CYS A 59 -13.05 -6.46 -9.30
C CYS A 59 -14.41 -6.97 -8.81
N ALA A 60 -14.89 -8.08 -9.36
CA ALA A 60 -16.20 -8.67 -9.08
C ALA A 60 -16.43 -9.01 -7.59
N GLU A 61 -15.36 -9.26 -6.84
CA GLU A 61 -15.41 -9.63 -5.41
C GLU A 61 -15.95 -8.50 -4.51
N HIS A 62 -16.03 -7.27 -5.00
CA HIS A 62 -16.56 -6.13 -4.25
C HIS A 62 -18.09 -6.01 -4.28
N PHE A 63 -18.75 -6.85 -5.08
CA PHE A 63 -20.19 -6.81 -5.27
C PHE A 63 -20.84 -8.09 -4.76
N GLU A 64 -21.98 -7.94 -4.10
CA GLU A 64 -22.84 -9.05 -3.73
C GLU A 64 -23.40 -9.75 -4.96
N ASP A 65 -23.66 -11.05 -4.80
CA ASP A 65 -24.08 -11.96 -5.87
C ASP A 65 -25.39 -11.51 -6.54
N HIS A 66 -26.29 -10.89 -5.78
CA HIS A 66 -27.59 -10.43 -6.27
C HIS A 66 -27.52 -9.27 -7.29
N TRP A 67 -26.34 -8.67 -7.48
CA TRP A 67 -26.12 -7.64 -8.50
C TRP A 67 -25.82 -8.21 -9.88
N PHE A 68 -25.47 -9.49 -9.98
CA PHE A 68 -25.06 -10.14 -11.22
C PHE A 68 -26.23 -10.87 -11.89
N MET A 69 -26.20 -10.93 -13.23
CA MET A 69 -27.15 -11.77 -13.98
C MET A 69 -26.87 -13.26 -13.76
N ASP A 70 -25.59 -13.61 -13.61
CA ASP A 70 -25.11 -14.93 -13.25
C ASP A 70 -24.18 -14.79 -12.03
N PRO A 71 -24.67 -15.16 -10.83
CA PRO A 71 -23.91 -15.14 -9.58
C PRO A 71 -22.62 -15.97 -9.59
N GLU A 72 -22.58 -17.07 -10.35
CA GLU A 72 -21.43 -17.99 -10.34
C GLU A 72 -20.27 -17.42 -11.16
N CYS A 73 -20.56 -16.92 -12.36
CA CYS A 73 -19.52 -16.41 -13.25
C CYS A 73 -19.22 -14.92 -13.02
N LYS A 74 -20.15 -14.16 -12.42
CA LYS A 74 -20.05 -12.71 -12.16
C LYS A 74 -19.56 -11.92 -13.38
N THR A 75 -20.09 -12.23 -14.57
CA THR A 75 -19.63 -11.64 -15.85
C THR A 75 -20.29 -10.30 -16.17
N ALA A 76 -21.53 -10.09 -15.72
CA ALA A 76 -22.27 -8.87 -16.01
C ALA A 76 -23.34 -8.56 -14.95
N PHE A 77 -23.59 -7.27 -14.75
CA PHE A 77 -24.60 -6.78 -13.82
C PHE A 77 -26.02 -6.82 -14.40
N ILE A 78 -27.02 -6.89 -13.51
CA ILE A 78 -28.43 -6.75 -13.87
C ILE A 78 -28.70 -5.34 -14.39
N LYS A 79 -29.13 -5.21 -15.65
CA LYS A 79 -29.28 -3.91 -16.34
C LYS A 79 -30.29 -2.94 -15.72
N THR A 80 -31.27 -3.46 -14.97
CA THR A 80 -32.35 -2.65 -14.38
C THR A 80 -31.97 -1.99 -13.07
N LYS A 81 -30.83 -2.36 -12.47
CA LYS A 81 -30.38 -1.81 -11.20
C LYS A 81 -28.95 -1.32 -11.30
N ILE A 82 -28.53 -0.55 -10.30
CA ILE A 82 -27.19 0.04 -10.26
C ILE A 82 -26.42 -0.67 -9.15
N PRO A 83 -25.39 -1.45 -9.51
CA PRO A 83 -24.60 -2.20 -8.55
C PRO A 83 -23.88 -1.25 -7.60
N ILE A 84 -24.00 -1.51 -6.30
CA ILE A 84 -23.29 -0.80 -5.24
C ILE A 84 -22.28 -1.78 -4.64
N PRO A 85 -20.97 -1.47 -4.66
CA PRO A 85 -19.98 -2.32 -4.02
C PRO A 85 -20.12 -2.17 -2.51
N THR A 86 -20.29 -3.29 -1.81
CA THR A 86 -20.48 -3.35 -0.36
C THR A 86 -19.43 -4.21 0.34
N ILE A 87 -18.66 -4.99 -0.42
CA ILE A 87 -17.73 -5.98 0.13
C ILE A 87 -16.30 -5.46 -0.01
N PHE A 88 -15.71 -4.95 1.06
CA PHE A 88 -14.32 -4.49 1.08
C PHE A 88 -13.51 -5.27 2.11
N LYS A 89 -12.78 -6.28 1.63
CA LYS A 89 -11.89 -7.12 2.43
C LYS A 89 -10.45 -6.93 1.97
N ASN A 90 -9.51 -6.95 2.91
CA ASN A 90 -8.08 -6.96 2.58
C ASN A 90 -7.70 -8.33 2.03
N ASN A 91 -7.31 -8.40 0.76
CA ASN A 91 -6.94 -9.65 0.09
C ASN A 91 -5.43 -9.84 -0.14
N LEU A 92 -4.60 -9.16 0.67
CA LEU A 92 -3.15 -9.26 0.57
C LEU A 92 -2.66 -10.70 0.72
N LYS A 93 -3.25 -11.45 1.68
CA LYS A 93 -2.86 -12.84 1.96
C LYS A 93 -3.14 -13.76 0.76
N GLU A 94 -4.33 -13.68 0.14
CA GLU A 94 -4.63 -14.49 -1.04
C GLU A 94 -3.75 -14.10 -2.24
N CYS A 95 -3.42 -12.81 -2.37
CA CYS A 95 -2.54 -12.33 -3.44
C CYS A 95 -1.13 -12.92 -3.31
N ILE A 96 -0.54 -12.88 -2.11
CA ILE A 96 0.78 -13.48 -1.84
C ILE A 96 0.76 -14.99 -2.11
N ALA A 97 -0.27 -15.70 -1.63
CA ALA A 97 -0.39 -17.14 -1.83
C ALA A 97 -0.49 -17.54 -3.32
N ARG A 98 -1.13 -16.71 -4.16
CA ARG A 98 -1.18 -16.95 -5.61
C ARG A 98 0.19 -16.81 -6.26
N GLN A 99 1.00 -15.84 -5.84
CA GLN A 99 2.33 -15.59 -6.42
C GLN A 99 3.34 -16.69 -6.05
N THR A 100 3.29 -17.21 -4.82
CA THR A 100 4.19 -18.28 -4.39
C THR A 100 3.93 -19.59 -5.13
N ASN A 101 2.67 -19.94 -5.37
CA ASN A 101 2.29 -21.18 -6.07
C ASN A 101 2.70 -21.18 -7.56
N VAL A 102 2.72 -20.03 -8.22
CA VAL A 102 3.14 -19.93 -9.63
C VAL A 102 4.65 -20.15 -9.79
N SER A 103 5.45 -19.80 -8.79
CA SER A 103 6.92 -19.90 -8.86
C SER A 103 7.46 -21.33 -8.68
N ILE A 104 6.67 -22.23 -8.09
CA ILE A 104 7.11 -23.61 -7.82
C ILE A 104 6.95 -24.51 -9.06
N ASN A 105 5.98 -24.23 -9.93
CA ASN A 105 5.71 -25.06 -11.11
C ASN A 105 6.62 -24.79 -12.32
N THR A 106 7.43 -23.74 -12.33
CA THR A 106 8.28 -23.38 -13.47
C THR A 106 9.67 -24.03 -13.46
N ASN A 107 10.04 -24.81 -12.44
CA ASN A 107 11.42 -25.31 -12.28
C ASN A 107 11.59 -26.84 -12.08
N ILE A 108 10.64 -27.67 -12.51
CA ILE A 108 10.87 -29.12 -12.62
C ILE A 108 10.26 -29.68 -13.91
N SER A 109 10.83 -29.29 -15.04
CA SER A 109 10.96 -30.23 -16.16
C SER A 109 12.42 -30.62 -16.24
N LYS A 110 12.85 -31.44 -15.28
CA LYS A 110 14.05 -32.27 -15.45
C LYS A 110 13.73 -33.18 -16.63
N LYS A 111 14.37 -32.91 -17.77
CA LYS A 111 14.52 -33.86 -18.86
C LYS A 111 15.08 -35.15 -18.25
N GLU A 112 14.25 -36.16 -18.11
CA GLU A 112 14.73 -37.53 -18.06
C GLU A 112 15.36 -37.81 -19.43
N SER A 113 16.68 -38.00 -19.40
CA SER A 113 17.48 -38.44 -20.53
C SER A 113 17.19 -39.92 -20.78
N PRO A 114 16.75 -40.32 -22.00
CA PRO A 114 16.78 -41.72 -22.39
C PRO A 114 18.18 -42.05 -22.94
N MET A 115 19.03 -42.68 -22.13
CA MET A 115 20.18 -43.42 -22.64
C MET A 115 19.90 -44.92 -22.56
N ALA A 116 19.52 -45.51 -23.70
CA ALA A 116 19.89 -46.88 -24.04
C ALA A 116 19.91 -47.02 -25.57
N ASN A 117 21.10 -47.35 -26.07
CA ASN A 117 21.50 -47.50 -27.45
C ASN A 117 20.65 -48.49 -28.27
N LEU A 118 20.28 -48.12 -29.49
CA LEU A 118 20.28 -49.05 -30.62
C LEU A 118 20.85 -48.36 -31.87
N LYS A 119 21.58 -49.17 -32.63
CA LYS A 119 22.53 -48.81 -33.67
C LYS A 119 21.89 -48.43 -35.02
N ASP A 120 22.72 -47.74 -35.78
CA ASP A 120 22.89 -47.76 -37.24
C ASP A 120 21.96 -46.95 -38.16
N ASN A 121 22.66 -46.21 -39.03
CA ASN A 121 22.36 -45.63 -40.33
C ASN A 121 22.03 -44.12 -40.34
N VAL A 122 22.97 -43.21 -40.68
CA VAL A 122 23.74 -42.99 -41.94
C VAL A 122 22.93 -42.23 -43.01
N ILE A 123 23.52 -41.08 -43.42
CA ILE A 123 23.38 -40.28 -44.67
C ILE A 123 22.51 -38.98 -44.65
N HIS A 124 23.26 -37.86 -44.73
CA HIS A 124 23.08 -36.62 -45.51
C HIS A 124 21.84 -35.72 -45.24
N SER A 125 21.91 -34.38 -45.24
CA SER A 125 22.85 -33.41 -45.82
C SER A 125 22.75 -32.05 -45.11
N THR A 126 23.88 -31.35 -45.20
CA THR A 126 24.12 -29.89 -45.20
C THR A 126 22.97 -28.99 -45.64
N GLU A 127 22.78 -27.85 -44.96
CA GLU A 127 23.11 -26.53 -45.53
C GLU A 127 23.07 -25.39 -44.51
N GLU A 128 23.88 -24.39 -44.83
CA GLU A 128 24.34 -23.23 -44.08
C GLU A 128 23.24 -22.19 -43.85
N THR A 129 23.29 -21.39 -42.76
CA THR A 129 23.51 -19.93 -42.89
C THR A 129 23.57 -19.16 -41.55
N LYS A 130 24.66 -18.40 -41.44
CA LYS A 130 24.79 -16.99 -41.00
C LYS A 130 24.47 -16.58 -39.56
N GLN A 131 25.59 -16.36 -38.86
CA GLN A 131 25.83 -15.33 -37.85
C GLN A 131 25.13 -13.99 -38.13
N PHE A 132 24.57 -13.39 -37.07
CA PHE A 132 24.57 -11.94 -36.90
C PHE A 132 24.73 -11.58 -35.43
N ASN A 133 25.93 -11.09 -35.08
CA ASN A 133 26.21 -10.36 -33.85
C ASN A 133 25.74 -8.91 -34.01
N LYS A 134 24.96 -8.40 -33.05
CA LYS A 134 24.89 -6.96 -32.77
C LYS A 134 24.91 -6.73 -31.26
N ASN A 135 26.05 -6.19 -30.84
CA ASN A 135 26.27 -5.56 -29.54
C ASN A 135 25.43 -4.28 -29.45
N LEU A 136 24.77 -4.05 -28.30
CA LEU A 136 24.32 -2.72 -27.87
C LEU A 136 24.69 -2.54 -26.39
N PRO A 137 25.26 -1.40 -25.98
CA PRO A 137 25.72 -1.20 -24.61
C PRO A 137 24.58 -0.62 -23.77
N VAL A 138 24.11 -1.39 -22.78
CA VAL A 138 23.26 -0.86 -21.71
C VAL A 138 24.17 -0.52 -20.53
N LYS A 139 24.22 0.77 -20.18
CA LYS A 139 24.86 1.26 -18.97
C LYS A 139 23.95 0.95 -17.79
N ASP A 140 24.32 -0.04 -16.99
CA ASP A 140 23.68 -0.34 -15.72
C ASP A 140 24.22 0.59 -14.63
N ASN A 141 23.40 1.56 -14.21
CA ASN A 141 23.59 2.24 -12.93
C ASN A 141 23.00 1.34 -11.83
N LYS A 142 23.89 0.53 -11.26
CA LYS A 142 23.63 -0.40 -10.17
C LYS A 142 23.41 0.37 -8.86
N SER A 143 22.16 0.76 -8.59
CA SER A 143 21.72 1.12 -7.24
C SER A 143 21.51 -0.17 -6.43
N LEU A 144 22.56 -0.58 -5.73
CA LEU A 144 22.52 -1.66 -4.74
C LEU A 144 21.92 -1.09 -3.44
N CYS A 145 20.61 -1.26 -3.26
CA CYS A 145 20.05 -1.25 -1.91
C CYS A 145 20.20 -2.68 -1.36
N SER A 146 21.04 -2.82 -0.34
CA SER A 146 21.49 -4.08 0.24
C SER A 146 20.35 -4.86 0.90
N VAL A 147 19.93 -5.94 0.22
CA VAL A 147 19.02 -6.98 0.74
C VAL A 147 19.66 -7.83 1.85
N SER A 148 20.92 -7.57 2.23
CA SER A 148 21.63 -8.31 3.28
C SER A 148 21.01 -8.16 4.67
N LEU A 149 20.32 -7.05 4.96
CA LEU A 149 19.76 -6.81 6.30
C LEU A 149 18.60 -7.75 6.65
N ILE A 150 17.89 -8.29 5.65
CA ILE A 150 16.71 -9.14 5.89
C ILE A 150 17.12 -10.60 6.17
N ASN A 151 18.19 -11.09 5.51
CA ASN A 151 18.67 -12.45 5.73
C ASN A 151 19.30 -12.64 7.12
N ASP A 152 19.91 -11.60 7.69
CA ASP A 152 20.46 -11.66 9.05
C ASP A 152 19.35 -11.68 10.13
N ILE A 153 18.15 -11.19 9.81
CA ILE A 153 16.98 -11.21 10.70
C ILE A 153 16.31 -12.60 10.69
N VAL A 154 16.24 -13.25 9.54
CA VAL A 154 15.59 -14.57 9.41
C VAL A 154 16.48 -15.68 9.99
N ASN A 155 17.80 -15.63 9.75
CA ASN A 155 18.71 -16.68 10.19
C ASN A 155 18.98 -16.69 11.71
N ASN A 156 18.65 -15.61 12.43
CA ASN A 156 18.78 -15.54 13.90
C ASN A 156 17.55 -16.06 14.67
N ILE A 157 16.50 -16.51 13.98
CA ILE A 157 15.25 -16.97 14.64
C ILE A 157 15.18 -18.50 14.77
N GLU A 158 15.95 -19.26 13.98
CA GLU A 158 15.82 -20.73 13.94
C GLU A 158 16.55 -21.47 15.07
N ASP A 159 17.47 -20.85 15.83
CA ASP A 159 18.36 -21.54 16.79
C ASP A 159 17.99 -21.44 18.28
N SER A 160 16.79 -21.01 18.64
CA SER A 160 16.32 -20.95 20.05
C SER A 160 15.09 -21.81 20.34
N THR A 161 14.98 -22.95 19.69
CA THR A 161 14.07 -24.02 20.14
C THR A 161 14.78 -24.85 21.21
N VAL A 162 14.81 -24.32 22.44
CA VAL A 162 15.32 -25.04 23.62
C VAL A 162 14.43 -26.28 23.84
N SER A 163 14.96 -27.45 23.49
CA SER A 163 14.36 -28.74 23.86
C SER A 163 14.58 -28.95 25.36
N ILE A 164 13.59 -28.57 26.17
CA ILE A 164 13.61 -28.81 27.62
C ILE A 164 13.37 -30.32 27.83
N VAL A 165 14.45 -31.07 27.98
CA VAL A 165 14.43 -32.45 28.46
C VAL A 165 14.40 -32.38 29.99
N THR A 166 13.24 -32.67 30.57
CA THR A 166 13.03 -32.78 32.01
C THR A 166 13.54 -34.13 32.52
N GLU A 167 14.78 -34.18 32.99
CA GLU A 167 15.25 -35.29 33.84
C GLU A 167 15.10 -34.92 35.32
N SER A 168 14.22 -35.67 36.00
CA SER A 168 13.93 -35.51 37.42
C SER A 168 15.08 -36.04 38.27
N GLN A 169 15.65 -35.21 39.14
CA GLN A 169 16.20 -35.68 40.41
C GLN A 169 15.88 -34.72 41.56
N ASN A 170 15.33 -35.33 42.60
CA ASN A 170 14.85 -34.77 43.85
C ASN A 170 15.92 -33.93 44.57
N ASN A 171 15.56 -32.73 45.03
CA ASN A 171 15.83 -32.26 46.39
C ASN A 171 15.05 -30.97 46.73
N ASP A 172 14.59 -30.94 47.97
CA ASP A 172 13.73 -29.96 48.62
C ASP A 172 14.15 -28.49 48.47
N THR A 173 13.14 -27.62 48.36
CA THR A 173 13.16 -26.15 48.22
C THR A 173 13.35 -25.60 46.80
N LEU A 174 12.71 -26.22 45.80
CA LEU A 174 12.53 -25.59 44.48
C LEU A 174 11.45 -24.51 44.60
N GLN A 175 11.88 -23.26 44.67
CA GLN A 175 11.03 -22.11 44.40
C GLN A 175 10.57 -22.26 42.94
N GLU A 176 9.33 -22.71 42.73
CA GLU A 176 8.73 -22.77 41.39
C GLU A 176 8.84 -21.36 40.79
N GLU A 177 9.69 -21.20 39.78
CA GLU A 177 9.71 -19.99 38.98
C GLU A 177 8.35 -19.91 38.29
N VAL A 178 7.54 -18.94 38.71
CA VAL A 178 6.25 -18.69 38.09
C VAL A 178 6.53 -18.14 36.70
N GLU A 179 6.23 -18.95 35.68
CA GLU A 179 6.29 -18.50 34.30
C GLU A 179 5.07 -17.63 33.99
N GLU A 180 5.32 -16.47 33.39
CA GLU A 180 4.31 -15.52 32.95
C GLU A 180 4.30 -15.44 31.42
N LEU A 181 3.17 -15.06 30.82
CA LEU A 181 3.04 -14.99 29.36
C LEU A 181 3.47 -13.63 28.83
N CYS A 182 4.36 -13.63 27.84
CA CYS A 182 4.66 -12.42 27.08
C CYS A 182 3.43 -11.97 26.28
N ARG A 183 3.06 -10.68 26.40
CA ARG A 183 1.92 -10.06 25.73
C ARG A 183 1.90 -10.20 24.21
N LEU A 184 3.06 -10.16 23.56
CA LEU A 184 3.14 -10.12 22.09
C LEU A 184 3.32 -11.50 21.44
N CYS A 185 4.13 -12.39 22.03
CA CYS A 185 4.35 -13.73 21.47
C CYS A 185 3.57 -14.84 22.17
N ALA A 186 2.92 -14.55 23.30
CA ALA A 186 2.20 -15.52 24.14
C ALA A 186 3.05 -16.73 24.58
N LEU A 187 4.38 -16.57 24.63
CA LEU A 187 5.28 -17.60 25.12
C LEU A 187 5.47 -17.46 26.65
N PRO A 188 5.45 -18.57 27.41
CA PRO A 188 5.87 -18.58 28.80
C PRO A 188 7.30 -18.06 28.93
N THR A 189 7.52 -17.17 29.88
CA THR A 189 8.78 -16.48 30.09
C THR A 189 8.96 -16.25 31.58
N SER A 190 10.18 -16.44 32.10
CA SER A 190 10.51 -16.06 33.48
C SER A 190 10.22 -14.58 33.70
N SER A 191 9.59 -14.20 34.82
CA SER A 191 9.26 -12.80 35.15
C SER A 191 10.50 -11.87 35.09
N SER A 192 11.70 -12.40 35.32
CA SER A 192 12.97 -11.66 35.19
C SER A 192 13.30 -11.19 33.77
N MET A 193 12.74 -11.87 32.76
CA MET A 193 12.94 -11.61 31.33
C MET A 193 11.79 -10.81 30.71
N LEU A 194 10.75 -10.54 31.50
CA LEU A 194 9.62 -9.72 31.14
C LEU A 194 9.85 -8.28 31.58
N ARG A 195 9.23 -7.35 30.85
CA ARG A 195 9.24 -5.92 31.17
C ARG A 195 7.88 -5.32 30.89
N SER A 196 7.45 -4.42 31.76
CA SER A 196 6.24 -3.60 31.57
C SER A 196 6.24 -2.94 30.18
N ILE A 197 5.13 -3.06 29.45
CA ILE A 197 4.94 -2.40 28.15
C ILE A 197 4.87 -0.88 28.25
N TYR A 198 4.61 -0.35 29.45
CA TYR A 198 4.48 1.09 29.70
C TYR A 198 5.82 1.74 30.05
N ASP A 199 6.88 0.97 30.12
CA ASP A 199 8.23 1.48 30.27
C ASP A 199 8.76 1.93 28.90
N ASP A 200 9.61 2.97 28.91
CA ASP A 200 10.31 3.48 27.71
C ASP A 200 9.43 3.78 26.48
N ASN A 201 8.14 4.06 26.69
CA ASN A 201 7.16 4.30 25.64
C ASN A 201 7.01 3.12 24.65
N ILE A 202 7.22 1.88 25.11
CA ILE A 202 7.06 0.72 24.23
C ILE A 202 5.61 0.57 23.76
N ASP A 203 4.63 0.86 24.61
CA ASP A 203 3.21 0.97 24.26
C ASP A 203 2.95 1.88 23.05
N ASN A 204 3.55 3.08 23.04
CA ASN A 204 3.45 3.99 21.90
C ASN A 204 4.07 3.41 20.63
N LYS A 205 5.21 2.72 20.73
CA LYS A 205 5.84 2.04 19.59
C LYS A 205 4.96 0.91 19.06
N ILE A 206 4.40 0.08 19.95
CA ILE A 206 3.49 -1.01 19.59
C ILE A 206 2.26 -0.44 18.86
N ASN A 207 1.62 0.58 19.42
CA ASN A 207 0.41 1.18 18.84
C ASN A 207 0.69 1.92 17.52
N THR A 208 1.93 2.34 17.27
CA THR A 208 2.34 2.86 15.96
C THR A 208 2.45 1.76 14.90
N ILE A 209 2.85 0.55 15.29
CA ILE A 209 3.05 -0.59 14.38
C ILE A 209 1.75 -1.33 14.11
N LEU A 210 0.92 -1.50 15.15
CA LEU A 210 -0.30 -2.30 15.06
C LEU A 210 -1.43 -1.55 14.33
N PRO A 211 -2.31 -2.26 13.60
CA PRO A 211 -3.54 -1.68 13.08
C PRO A 211 -4.41 -1.10 14.22
N LEU A 212 -5.17 -0.05 13.93
CA LEU A 212 -6.03 0.68 14.88
C LEU A 212 -6.98 -0.19 15.73
N GLN A 213 -7.29 -1.42 15.31
CA GLN A 213 -8.15 -2.34 16.08
C GLN A 213 -7.40 -3.17 17.14
N LEU A 214 -6.07 -3.07 17.20
CA LEU A 214 -5.21 -3.88 18.07
C LEU A 214 -4.37 -3.00 19.01
N GLU A 215 -4.88 -1.82 19.36
CA GLU A 215 -4.23 -0.95 20.33
C GLU A 215 -4.12 -1.63 21.70
N VAL A 216 -2.95 -1.49 22.31
CA VAL A 216 -2.70 -2.00 23.65
C VAL A 216 -3.11 -0.93 24.66
N HIS A 217 -4.02 -1.31 25.55
CA HIS A 217 -4.56 -0.43 26.59
C HIS A 217 -4.30 -0.97 27.98
N LYS A 218 -4.19 -0.07 28.96
CA LYS A 218 -4.10 -0.45 30.37
C LYS A 218 -5.39 -1.15 30.77
N TYR A 219 -5.26 -2.26 31.47
CA TYR A 219 -6.38 -3.00 32.06
C TYR A 219 -7.35 -3.62 31.03
N ASP A 220 -6.85 -4.00 29.86
CA ASP A 220 -7.63 -4.71 28.84
C ASP A 220 -7.82 -6.22 29.14
N GLY A 221 -7.46 -6.64 30.35
CA GLY A 221 -7.56 -8.03 30.81
C GLY A 221 -6.46 -8.95 30.29
N LEU A 222 -5.44 -8.41 29.63
CA LEU A 222 -4.35 -9.18 29.03
C LEU A 222 -3.00 -8.86 29.70
N PRO A 223 -1.95 -9.69 29.49
CA PRO A 223 -0.64 -9.45 30.11
C PRO A 223 -0.10 -8.05 29.81
N GLN A 224 0.45 -7.40 30.82
CA GLN A 224 0.98 -6.02 30.70
C GLN A 224 2.50 -6.00 30.52
N GLU A 225 3.09 -7.16 30.24
CA GLU A 225 4.53 -7.33 30.13
C GLU A 225 4.93 -8.05 28.84
N ILE A 226 6.12 -7.73 28.36
CA ILE A 226 6.70 -8.26 27.12
C ILE A 226 8.11 -8.77 27.37
N CYS A 227 8.49 -9.85 26.69
CA CYS A 227 9.85 -10.36 26.76
C CYS A 227 10.83 -9.45 25.98
N HIS A 228 12.10 -9.47 26.37
CA HIS A 228 13.17 -8.68 25.76
C HIS A 228 13.28 -8.86 24.23
N LEU A 229 13.03 -10.08 23.72
CA LEU A 229 13.03 -10.36 22.27
C LEU A 229 11.93 -9.58 21.54
N CYS A 230 10.74 -9.52 22.13
CA CYS A 230 9.63 -8.75 21.59
C CYS A 230 9.89 -7.25 21.67
N VAL A 231 10.49 -6.75 22.75
CA VAL A 231 10.94 -5.33 22.86
C VAL A 231 11.88 -4.95 21.71
N HIS A 232 12.88 -5.80 21.44
CA HIS A 232 13.85 -5.57 20.37
C HIS A 232 13.16 -5.56 19.00
N LYS A 233 12.31 -6.55 18.71
CA LYS A 233 11.55 -6.62 17.44
C LYS A 233 10.65 -5.41 17.22
N VAL A 234 9.92 -4.98 18.27
CA VAL A 234 9.09 -3.77 18.22
C VAL A 234 9.93 -2.53 17.94
N THR A 235 11.06 -2.37 18.64
CA THR A 235 11.95 -1.22 18.45
C THR A 235 12.50 -1.17 17.02
N LEU A 236 13.00 -2.29 16.51
CA LEU A 236 13.51 -2.39 15.15
C LEU A 236 12.44 -2.02 14.10
N CYS A 237 11.22 -2.55 14.27
CA CYS A 237 10.12 -2.27 13.35
C CYS A 237 9.70 -0.79 13.40
N TYR A 238 9.61 -0.22 14.60
CA TYR A 238 9.31 1.19 14.78
C TYR A 238 10.35 2.09 14.09
N ASP A 239 11.64 1.84 14.34
CA ASP A 239 12.73 2.64 13.76
C ASP A 239 12.74 2.56 12.23
N LEU A 240 12.46 1.38 11.67
CA LEU A 240 12.33 1.18 10.23
C LEU A 240 11.16 2.00 9.65
N ILE A 241 10.00 2.00 10.32
CA ILE A 241 8.84 2.81 9.91
C ILE A 241 9.20 4.30 9.94
N GLN A 242 9.86 4.78 11.00
CA GLN A 242 10.29 6.18 11.10
C GLN A 242 11.24 6.56 9.96
N GLN A 243 12.20 5.71 9.61
CA GLN A 243 13.09 5.95 8.48
C GLN A 243 12.33 6.11 7.15
N PHE A 244 11.29 5.32 6.92
CA PHE A 244 10.45 5.47 5.72
C PHE A 244 9.65 6.78 5.73
N LEU A 245 9.10 7.19 6.88
CA LEU A 245 8.38 8.44 7.02
C LEU A 245 9.28 9.65 6.79
N ASP A 246 10.50 9.62 7.35
CA ASP A 246 11.51 10.65 7.17
C ASP A 246 11.96 10.75 5.70
N ALA A 247 12.22 9.60 5.07
CA ALA A 247 12.57 9.55 3.65
C ALA A 247 11.46 10.11 2.76
N ASN A 248 10.20 9.72 3.01
CA ASN A 248 9.06 10.25 2.27
C ASN A 248 8.89 11.75 2.47
N SER A 249 9.07 12.25 3.68
CA SER A 249 9.01 13.69 3.97
C SER A 249 10.09 14.46 3.21
N LYS A 250 11.33 13.95 3.16
CA LYS A 250 12.41 14.55 2.36
C LYS A 250 12.09 14.57 0.87
N LEU A 251 11.52 13.48 0.34
CA LEU A 251 11.12 13.41 -1.07
C LEU A 251 10.02 14.43 -1.40
N LEU A 252 9.06 14.64 -0.50
CA LEU A 252 8.02 15.66 -0.69
C LEU A 252 8.57 17.08 -0.65
N MET A 253 9.57 17.37 0.20
CA MET A 253 10.25 18.67 0.21
C MET A 253 10.95 18.94 -1.12
N HIS A 254 11.72 17.97 -1.63
CA HIS A 254 12.36 18.12 -2.95
C HIS A 254 11.37 18.25 -4.11
N LYS A 255 10.21 17.57 -4.04
CA LYS A 255 9.16 17.73 -5.05
C LYS A 255 8.63 19.17 -5.08
N ASN A 256 8.41 19.77 -3.91
CA ASN A 256 7.91 21.14 -3.81
C ASN A 256 8.97 22.16 -4.26
N GLU A 257 10.25 21.95 -3.92
CA GLU A 257 11.36 22.79 -4.39
C GLU A 257 11.44 22.78 -5.93
N GLN A 258 11.26 21.62 -6.57
CA GLN A 258 11.24 21.52 -8.03
C GLN A 258 10.06 22.27 -8.66
N GLU A 259 8.87 22.18 -8.04
CA GLU A 259 7.68 22.91 -8.52
C GLU A 259 7.86 24.43 -8.38
N GLU A 260 8.54 24.91 -7.34
CA GLU A 260 8.86 26.33 -7.15
C GLU A 260 9.89 26.84 -8.18
N ASP A 261 10.92 26.04 -8.49
CA ASP A 261 11.91 26.36 -9.52
C ASP A 261 11.29 26.40 -10.92
N GLU A 262 10.47 25.41 -11.29
CA GLU A 262 9.74 25.40 -12.56
C GLU A 262 8.81 26.62 -12.68
N GLN A 263 8.10 26.97 -11.61
CA GLN A 263 7.23 28.15 -11.60
C GLN A 263 8.01 29.47 -11.68
N ALA A 264 9.21 29.54 -11.09
CA ALA A 264 10.08 30.70 -11.19
C ALA A 264 10.60 30.91 -12.62
N GLU A 265 10.98 29.83 -13.32
CA GLU A 265 11.39 29.88 -14.73
C GLU A 265 10.25 30.34 -15.65
N ASP A 266 9.03 29.81 -15.46
CA ASP A 266 7.86 30.22 -16.23
C ASP A 266 7.48 31.70 -16.02
N ASN A 267 7.63 32.19 -14.78
CA ASN A 267 7.43 33.60 -14.46
C ASN A 267 8.48 34.50 -15.12
N LEU A 268 9.75 34.06 -15.16
CA LEU A 268 10.83 34.80 -15.82
C LEU A 268 10.63 34.85 -17.34
N LEU A 269 10.26 33.73 -17.97
CA LEU A 269 9.93 33.67 -19.40
C LEU A 269 8.76 34.60 -19.73
N SER A 270 7.70 34.58 -18.92
CA SER A 270 6.53 35.45 -19.10
C SER A 270 6.88 36.95 -18.98
N ALA A 271 7.79 37.31 -18.08
CA ALA A 271 8.28 38.67 -17.95
C ALA A 271 9.07 39.13 -19.19
N THR A 272 9.98 38.29 -19.71
CA THR A 272 10.80 38.63 -20.90
C THR A 272 9.98 38.78 -22.20
N LEU A 273 8.90 38.00 -22.35
CA LEU A 273 7.99 38.13 -23.49
C LEU A 273 7.15 39.41 -23.44
N SER A 274 6.86 39.93 -22.24
CA SER A 274 6.10 41.17 -22.08
C SER A 274 6.92 42.41 -22.45
N GLU A 275 8.23 42.43 -22.19
CA GLU A 275 9.12 43.56 -22.52
C GLU A 275 9.43 43.66 -24.01
N SER A 276 9.50 42.53 -24.72
CA SER A 276 9.79 42.50 -26.16
C SER A 276 8.63 43.01 -27.03
N SER A 277 7.39 43.07 -26.50
CA SER A 277 6.24 43.68 -27.18
C SER A 277 6.31 45.21 -27.26
N LEU A 278 7.15 45.88 -26.47
CA LEU A 278 7.23 47.35 -26.45
C LEU A 278 8.18 47.94 -27.52
N PHE A 279 8.99 47.11 -28.19
CA PHE A 279 10.02 47.59 -29.12
C PHE A 279 9.69 47.47 -30.62
N SER A 280 8.51 47.00 -31.02
CA SER A 280 8.11 46.94 -32.45
C SER A 280 7.26 48.12 -32.94
N GLY A 281 7.15 49.19 -32.15
CA GLY A 281 6.36 50.38 -32.49
C GLY A 281 7.10 51.44 -33.31
N ALA A 282 7.76 51.08 -34.42
CA ALA A 282 8.24 52.07 -35.39
C ALA A 282 8.16 51.54 -36.83
N GLY A 283 7.05 51.83 -37.49
CA GLY A 283 6.93 51.86 -38.95
C GLY A 283 6.45 50.57 -39.60
N ILE A 284 5.17 50.52 -40.00
CA ILE A 284 4.69 50.92 -41.34
C ILE A 284 3.16 50.75 -41.29
N ARG A 285 2.46 51.86 -41.56
CA ARG A 285 1.03 51.85 -41.85
C ARG A 285 0.83 51.15 -43.19
N ASP A 286 0.06 50.08 -43.22
CA ASP A 286 -0.84 49.83 -44.35
C ASP A 286 -2.12 49.16 -43.87
N ASN A 287 -3.22 49.75 -44.33
CA ASN A 287 -4.59 49.43 -43.98
C ASN A 287 -5.01 48.08 -44.58
N ALA A 288 -5.55 47.19 -43.75
CA ALA A 288 -6.58 46.26 -44.19
C ALA A 288 -7.52 45.92 -43.02
N HIS A 289 -8.73 46.44 -43.16
CA HIS A 289 -9.89 46.23 -42.31
C HIS A 289 -10.37 44.77 -42.44
N LEU A 290 -10.35 44.02 -41.35
CA LEU A 290 -11.07 42.74 -41.24
C LEU A 290 -11.80 42.71 -39.90
N ASP A 291 -13.14 42.78 -39.99
CA ASP A 291 -14.07 42.47 -38.90
C ASP A 291 -13.94 41.00 -38.52
N HIS A 292 -13.61 40.71 -37.26
CA HIS A 292 -14.13 39.48 -36.66
C HIS A 292 -14.33 39.56 -35.16
N ASN A 293 -15.51 39.07 -34.79
CA ASN A 293 -16.20 39.14 -33.52
C ASN A 293 -15.58 38.30 -32.39
N ASP A 294 -15.98 38.70 -31.18
CA ASP A 294 -16.34 37.87 -30.02
C ASP A 294 -15.42 36.70 -29.66
N TYR A 295 -14.59 36.89 -28.63
CA TYR A 295 -14.39 35.89 -27.57
C TYR A 295 -13.71 36.56 -26.36
N GLN A 296 -14.51 37.12 -25.44
CA GLN A 296 -14.10 37.42 -24.08
C GLN A 296 -15.02 36.66 -23.11
N ASN A 297 -14.48 35.66 -22.42
CA ASN A 297 -14.74 35.34 -21.01
C ASN A 297 -14.22 33.93 -20.67
N LEU A 298 -13.01 33.85 -20.11
CA LEU A 298 -12.69 32.78 -19.15
C LEU A 298 -11.48 33.15 -18.27
N GLU A 299 -11.60 34.22 -17.49
CA GLU A 299 -10.72 34.44 -16.33
C GLU A 299 -11.55 34.33 -15.06
N LYS A 300 -11.51 33.16 -14.40
CA LYS A 300 -11.83 33.05 -12.97
C LYS A 300 -10.96 32.01 -12.27
N SER A 301 -10.17 32.53 -11.34
CA SER A 301 -10.09 32.09 -9.95
C SER A 301 -9.38 30.75 -9.67
N TYR A 302 -8.07 30.85 -9.43
CA TYR A 302 -7.39 29.96 -8.49
C TYR A 302 -7.34 30.65 -7.13
N HIS A 303 -8.06 30.09 -6.16
CA HIS A 303 -7.93 30.49 -4.76
C HIS A 303 -6.62 29.93 -4.19
N ALA A 304 -5.80 30.83 -3.65
CA ALA A 304 -4.66 30.51 -2.81
C ALA A 304 -5.12 29.72 -1.57
N TYR A 305 -4.52 28.55 -1.35
CA TYR A 305 -4.67 27.77 -0.13
C TYR A 305 -3.65 28.29 0.90
N THR A 306 -4.12 28.99 1.93
CA THR A 306 -3.29 29.35 3.09
C THR A 306 -3.53 28.33 4.22
N PRO A 307 -2.51 27.65 4.74
CA PRO A 307 -2.66 26.82 5.92
C PRO A 307 -2.56 27.70 7.18
N THR A 308 -3.70 28.07 7.76
CA THR A 308 -3.74 28.69 9.08
C THR A 308 -3.71 27.62 10.18
N HIS A 309 -2.57 27.52 10.85
CA HIS A 309 -2.48 26.99 12.20
C HIS A 309 -3.27 27.85 13.19
N LYS A 310 -3.80 27.18 14.23
CA LYS A 310 -4.39 27.64 15.50
C LYS A 310 -5.91 27.74 15.53
N ASN A 311 -6.52 26.80 16.25
CA ASN A 311 -7.48 27.19 17.28
C ASN A 311 -7.40 26.28 18.51
N LYS A 312 -7.01 26.91 19.63
CA LYS A 312 -7.28 26.49 21.00
C LYS A 312 -8.72 26.91 21.32
N SER A 313 -9.52 25.96 21.77
CA SER A 313 -10.70 26.18 22.62
C SER A 313 -10.79 24.93 23.50
N ASN A 314 -10.32 24.92 24.75
CA ASN A 314 -10.90 25.59 25.91
C ASN A 314 -12.43 25.53 25.92
N ILE A 315 -12.97 24.34 26.21
CA ILE A 315 -14.31 24.16 26.74
C ILE A 315 -14.14 23.53 28.12
N LYS A 316 -14.23 24.39 29.15
CA LYS A 316 -14.78 24.00 30.44
C LYS A 316 -16.28 23.91 30.22
N ASP A 317 -16.88 22.77 30.53
CA ASP A 317 -18.21 22.77 31.13
C ASP A 317 -18.39 21.50 31.96
N GLU A 318 -18.49 21.75 33.25
CA GLU A 318 -19.00 20.86 34.27
C GLU A 318 -20.45 20.50 33.90
N ARG A 319 -20.77 19.20 33.88
CA ARG A 319 -22.11 18.79 34.27
C ARG A 319 -22.09 17.41 34.92
N GLU A 320 -22.12 17.46 36.24
CA GLU A 320 -22.62 16.40 37.11
C GLU A 320 -23.91 15.79 36.52
N PHE A 321 -23.92 14.47 36.35
CA PHE A 321 -25.17 13.72 36.44
C PHE A 321 -25.03 12.62 37.46
N LYS A 322 -25.83 12.81 38.51
CA LYS A 322 -26.07 11.95 39.64
C LYS A 322 -26.47 10.53 39.21
N ASN A 323 -25.84 9.57 39.89
CA ASN A 323 -26.44 8.39 40.52
C ASN A 323 -27.93 8.18 40.25
N ASN A 324 -28.26 7.01 39.71
CA ASN A 324 -29.40 6.22 40.19
C ASN A 324 -29.04 4.73 40.16
N SER A 325 -28.70 4.25 41.35
CA SER A 325 -28.76 2.86 41.76
C SER A 325 -30.22 2.41 41.71
N THR A 326 -30.51 1.32 41.00
CA THR A 326 -31.71 0.52 41.22
C THR A 326 -31.30 -0.89 41.53
N HIS A 327 -31.49 -1.24 42.80
CA HIS A 327 -31.61 -2.59 43.32
C HIS A 327 -32.56 -3.42 42.43
N TYR A 328 -32.10 -4.60 42.01
CA TYR A 328 -32.98 -5.75 41.88
C TYR A 328 -32.53 -6.79 42.91
N THR A 329 -33.48 -7.12 43.77
CA THR A 329 -33.49 -8.25 44.70
C THR A 329 -33.69 -9.55 43.94
N GLU A 330 -32.87 -10.55 44.24
CA GLU A 330 -33.27 -11.94 44.53
C GLU A 330 -32.32 -12.50 45.59
#